data_AF-A0A2V7Y1Q9-F1
#
_entry.id   AF-A0A2V7Y1Q9-F1
#
_cell.length_a   1.000
_cell.length_b   1.000
_cell.length_c   1.000
_cell.angle_alpha   90.00
_cell.angle_beta   90.00
_cell.angle_gamma   90.00
#
_symmetry.space_group_name_H-M   'P 1'
#
loop_
_entity.id
_entity.type
_entity.pdbx_description
1 polymer ?
#
loop_
_entity_poly.entity_id
_entity_poly.type
_entity_poly.pdbx_seq_one_letter_code
_entity_poly.pdbx_strand_id
1 'polypeptide(L)'
;MIGIVTALREELSPLLRRAQIDRVVRIGRRRCHVGTIAGKPVVMMAGGDGLENAADAVSQLLQRFDVSLLIGMGIAGGVDPSLRFGDIVVAGDAPIAGRRATIATVDHIARAKDNIAAQVVDTESAGWARAASKFRVPFAVVRAIFDPADEQIPDFVTTDRAAVVRHALTHPRAIPILLQMRERVRACAEALADFVIASAIAPETRLDALLRETSRTFALCIPLLPDTTRQQVTIAYLLFRIADTFEDASHWPVADRLAALDEFCSLLRTTDWSEAQRLASKWCAKRPSPHAGYTRLIADIPLVIDAFTKLPPQEIDVIREHVIRSAKGMARFVAMTDNVSLQLADLEQLRAYCYAVAGIVGEMLTELFLLRAPQLRGTAPLLRARAASFGEGLQLVNILKDSLADASEGRTYIPPGVKRSDIIELARTDLESATEYTLALHSSGAPSGIISFAALPVALAVATLDKMATSNATKIARPTVFRITRQINKSVARGEPPLRPRSQTQSGFARMRSIFSTTR
;
A
#
# COMPACT_ATOMS: atom_id res chain seq x y z
N MET A 1 9.30 7.01 20.10
CA MET A 1 10.40 7.06 19.10
C MET A 1 10.58 5.68 18.48
N ILE A 2 11.28 5.52 17.34
CA ILE A 2 11.54 4.19 16.75
C ILE A 2 12.80 3.57 17.38
N GLY A 3 12.71 2.32 17.82
CA GLY A 3 13.84 1.55 18.32
C GLY A 3 14.35 0.59 17.24
N ILE A 4 15.66 0.59 16.96
CA ILE A 4 16.28 -0.30 15.99
C ILE A 4 17.37 -1.12 16.69
N VAL A 5 17.29 -2.43 16.55
CA VAL A 5 18.27 -3.36 17.13
C VAL A 5 18.86 -4.27 16.05
N THR A 6 20.16 -4.53 16.16
CA THR A 6 20.88 -5.50 15.33
C THR A 6 21.65 -6.47 16.20
N ALA A 7 22.10 -7.58 15.64
CA ALA A 7 22.98 -8.49 16.35
C ALA A 7 24.40 -7.93 16.37
N LEU A 8 24.88 -7.53 15.20
CA LEU A 8 26.25 -7.10 14.97
C LEU A 8 26.35 -5.59 14.77
N ARG A 9 27.49 -5.02 15.15
CA ARG A 9 27.75 -3.58 14.95
C ARG A 9 27.89 -3.25 13.46
N GLU A 10 28.41 -4.19 12.70
CA GLU A 10 28.61 -4.13 11.26
C GLU A 10 27.27 -3.95 10.53
N GLU A 11 26.20 -4.61 11.00
CA GLU A 11 24.83 -4.44 10.51
C GLU A 11 24.25 -3.07 10.85
N LEU A 12 24.56 -2.54 12.04
CA LEU A 12 24.05 -1.24 12.49
C LEU A 12 24.80 -0.05 11.86
N SER A 13 26.07 -0.25 11.49
CA SER A 13 26.96 0.83 11.07
C SER A 13 26.44 1.65 9.88
N PRO A 14 25.82 1.07 8.85
CA PRO A 14 25.16 1.81 7.78
C PRO A 14 24.07 2.78 8.24
N LEU A 15 23.24 2.40 9.22
CA LEU A 15 22.23 3.29 9.79
C LEU A 15 22.88 4.42 10.60
N LEU A 16 23.91 4.12 11.40
CA LEU A 16 24.63 5.14 12.16
C LEU A 16 25.26 6.20 11.26
N ARG A 17 25.74 5.83 10.05
CA ARG A 17 26.27 6.80 9.07
C ARG A 17 25.20 7.70 8.46
N ARG A 18 23.95 7.23 8.39
CA ARG A 18 22.79 7.96 7.83
C ARG A 18 22.02 8.75 8.89
N ALA A 19 22.42 8.64 10.15
CA ALA A 19 21.76 9.27 11.28
C ALA A 19 22.51 10.53 11.75
N GLN A 20 21.74 11.53 12.18
CA GLN A 20 22.26 12.60 13.01
C GLN A 20 22.19 12.14 14.48
N ILE A 21 23.34 11.86 15.09
CA ILE A 21 23.42 11.37 16.47
C ILE A 21 23.49 12.54 17.44
N ASP A 22 22.49 12.65 18.30
CA ASP A 22 22.42 13.69 19.32
C ASP A 22 23.23 13.31 20.56
N ARG A 23 23.16 12.03 20.97
CA ARG A 23 23.89 11.50 22.13
C ARG A 23 24.07 10.00 22.09
N VAL A 24 25.06 9.51 22.83
CA VAL A 24 25.29 8.07 23.06
C VAL A 24 25.09 7.75 24.53
N VAL A 25 24.21 6.79 24.83
CA VAL A 25 23.86 6.35 26.18
C VAL A 25 24.35 4.93 26.39
N ARG A 26 24.96 4.64 27.54
CA ARG A 26 25.40 3.29 27.89
C ARG A 26 24.30 2.58 28.69
N ILE A 27 23.89 1.38 28.27
CA ILE A 27 22.96 0.53 29.01
C ILE A 27 23.62 -0.83 29.23
N GLY A 28 23.91 -1.15 30.48
CA GLY A 28 24.77 -2.28 30.84
C GLY A 28 26.12 -2.20 30.12
N ARG A 29 26.43 -3.23 29.32
CA ARG A 29 27.65 -3.32 28.50
C ARG A 29 27.50 -2.73 27.09
N ARG A 30 26.31 -2.24 26.71
CA ARG A 30 25.96 -1.86 25.33
C ARG A 30 25.90 -0.34 25.17
N ARG A 31 26.11 0.13 23.94
CA ARG A 31 25.95 1.55 23.56
C ARG A 31 24.67 1.71 22.76
N CYS A 32 23.83 2.64 23.19
CA CYS A 32 22.65 3.12 22.47
C CYS A 32 22.96 4.45 21.83
N HIS A 33 22.69 4.58 20.54
CA HIS A 33 22.83 5.81 19.79
C HIS A 33 21.45 6.45 19.67
N VAL A 34 21.27 7.63 20.25
CA VAL A 34 20.02 8.39 20.21
C VAL A 34 20.19 9.55 19.24
N GLY A 35 19.26 9.69 18.31
CA GLY A 35 19.37 10.69 17.26
C GLY A 35 18.14 10.75 16.36
N THR A 36 18.34 11.23 15.14
CA THR A 36 17.32 11.26 14.10
C THR A 36 17.82 10.66 12.80
N ILE A 37 16.92 10.07 12.02
CA ILE A 37 17.14 9.68 10.63
C ILE A 37 15.96 10.21 9.83
N ALA A 38 16.22 10.93 8.73
CA ALA A 38 15.19 11.61 7.93
C ALA A 38 14.19 12.43 8.79
N GLY A 39 14.69 13.08 9.85
CA GLY A 39 13.88 13.88 10.79
C GLY A 39 13.06 13.08 11.81
N LYS A 40 12.99 11.74 11.73
CA LYS A 40 12.29 10.94 12.75
C LYS A 40 13.21 10.56 13.92
N PRO A 41 12.73 10.68 15.18
CA PRO A 41 13.49 10.25 16.35
C PRO A 41 13.73 8.74 16.38
N VAL A 42 14.98 8.33 16.49
CA VAL A 42 15.43 6.94 16.54
C VAL A 42 16.34 6.67 17.74
N VAL A 43 16.26 5.46 18.27
CA VAL A 43 17.26 4.90 19.18
C VAL A 43 17.78 3.58 18.62
N MET A 44 19.09 3.45 18.53
CA MET A 44 19.77 2.35 17.82
C MET A 44 20.75 1.63 18.73
N MET A 45 20.73 0.29 18.75
CA MET A 45 21.64 -0.52 19.59
C MET A 45 22.06 -1.80 18.87
N ALA A 46 23.35 -2.15 18.93
CA ALA A 46 23.80 -3.50 18.63
C ALA A 46 23.69 -4.36 19.89
N GLY A 47 22.81 -5.36 19.86
CA GLY A 47 22.41 -6.19 21.01
C GLY A 47 23.37 -7.34 21.32
N GLY A 48 24.13 -7.79 20.32
CA GLY A 48 24.92 -9.01 20.35
C GLY A 48 24.18 -10.20 19.75
N ASP A 49 24.95 -11.14 19.21
CA ASP A 49 24.46 -12.40 18.63
C ASP A 49 23.91 -13.35 19.71
N GLY A 50 22.91 -14.14 19.32
CA GLY A 50 22.28 -15.16 20.13
C GLY A 50 20.99 -14.72 20.84
N LEU A 51 20.11 -15.70 21.06
CA LEU A 51 18.75 -15.52 21.55
C LEU A 51 18.64 -14.75 22.88
N GLU A 52 19.51 -15.06 23.84
CA GLU A 52 19.48 -14.45 25.17
C GLU A 52 20.00 -13.01 25.15
N ASN A 53 21.10 -12.78 24.43
CA ASN A 53 21.67 -11.44 24.24
C ASN A 53 20.66 -10.51 23.55
N ALA A 54 19.96 -11.02 22.54
CA ALA A 54 18.91 -10.33 21.82
C ALA A 54 17.75 -9.91 22.75
N ALA A 55 17.24 -10.84 23.55
CA ALA A 55 16.13 -10.57 24.47
C ALA A 55 16.52 -9.58 25.58
N ASP A 56 17.72 -9.72 26.15
CA ASP A 56 18.25 -8.83 27.18
C ASP A 56 18.48 -7.42 26.64
N ALA A 57 19.09 -7.29 25.46
CA ALA A 57 19.34 -6.00 24.79
C ALA A 57 18.04 -5.20 24.58
N VAL A 58 17.01 -5.84 24.02
CA VAL A 58 15.71 -5.20 23.79
C VAL A 58 15.04 -4.84 25.09
N SER A 59 15.04 -5.73 26.10
CA SER A 59 14.42 -5.44 27.40
C SER A 59 15.05 -4.22 28.06
N GLN A 60 16.39 -4.13 28.05
CA GLN A 60 17.13 -2.99 28.57
C GLN A 60 16.85 -1.69 27.80
N LEU A 61 16.73 -1.76 26.47
CA LEU A 61 16.39 -0.61 25.62
C LEU A 61 14.97 -0.10 25.90
N LEU A 62 13.99 -1.00 25.97
CA LEU A 62 12.58 -0.66 26.20
C LEU A 62 12.30 -0.19 27.64
N GLN A 63 13.10 -0.60 28.62
CA GLN A 63 13.04 -0.05 29.98
C GLN A 63 13.52 1.40 30.06
N ARG A 64 14.41 1.82 29.14
CA ARG A 64 15.06 3.12 29.20
C ARG A 64 14.45 4.17 28.28
N PHE A 65 13.86 3.75 27.16
CA PHE A 65 13.34 4.63 26.13
C PHE A 65 11.88 4.33 25.81
N ASP A 66 11.11 5.39 25.56
CA ASP A 66 9.72 5.27 25.11
C ASP A 66 9.66 4.95 23.60
N VAL A 67 9.75 3.66 23.31
CA VAL A 67 9.78 3.12 21.95
C VAL A 67 8.37 2.75 21.50
N SER A 68 7.91 3.38 20.42
CA SER A 68 6.59 3.19 19.84
C SER A 68 6.55 2.09 18.77
N LEU A 69 7.72 1.70 18.24
CA LEU A 69 7.90 0.64 17.26
C LEU A 69 9.32 0.10 17.41
N LEU A 70 9.47 -1.22 17.54
CA LEU A 70 10.76 -1.89 17.53
C LEU A 70 11.01 -2.58 16.19
N ILE A 71 12.17 -2.34 15.60
CA ILE A 71 12.64 -2.98 14.38
C ILE A 71 13.91 -3.76 14.70
N GLY A 72 13.83 -5.08 14.62
CA GLY A 72 15.03 -5.91 14.55
C GLY A 72 15.49 -6.00 13.11
N MET A 73 16.76 -5.73 12.83
CA MET A 73 17.32 -5.96 11.50
C MET A 73 18.65 -6.70 11.56
N GLY A 74 18.91 -7.49 10.54
CA GLY A 74 20.17 -8.21 10.43
C GLY A 74 20.19 -9.14 9.23
N ILE A 75 21.28 -9.86 9.10
CA ILE A 75 21.47 -10.85 8.07
C ILE A 75 20.85 -12.19 8.50
N ALA A 76 20.44 -13.02 7.55
CA ALA A 76 19.91 -14.37 7.81
C ALA A 76 20.20 -15.34 6.65
N GLY A 77 20.06 -16.63 6.94
CA GLY A 77 20.11 -17.70 5.94
C GLY A 77 18.74 -17.97 5.33
N GLY A 78 18.71 -18.20 4.02
CA GLY A 78 17.50 -18.55 3.27
C GLY A 78 17.38 -20.06 3.10
N VAL A 79 16.26 -20.65 3.53
CA VAL A 79 15.97 -22.08 3.30
C VAL A 79 14.98 -22.32 2.17
N ASP A 80 14.22 -21.28 1.78
CA ASP A 80 13.33 -21.32 0.63
C ASP A 80 14.13 -21.17 -0.69
N PRO A 81 14.06 -22.13 -1.63
CA PRO A 81 14.79 -22.06 -2.91
C PRO A 81 14.39 -20.90 -3.82
N SER A 82 13.34 -20.13 -3.49
CA SER A 82 12.95 -18.91 -4.21
C SER A 82 13.59 -17.63 -3.67
N LEU A 83 14.36 -17.72 -2.57
CA LEU A 83 15.11 -16.61 -2.01
C LEU A 83 16.51 -16.55 -2.64
N ARG A 84 16.97 -15.34 -2.94
CA ARG A 84 18.30 -15.09 -3.53
C ARG A 84 19.13 -14.21 -2.60
N PHE A 85 20.45 -14.24 -2.79
CA PHE A 85 21.36 -13.34 -2.09
C PHE A 85 20.91 -11.88 -2.26
N GLY A 86 20.84 -11.15 -1.15
CA GLY A 86 20.41 -9.75 -1.11
C GLY A 86 18.89 -9.55 -1.05
N ASP A 87 18.07 -10.60 -1.19
CA ASP A 87 16.63 -10.47 -0.97
C ASP A 87 16.36 -9.97 0.45
N ILE A 88 15.41 -9.03 0.58
CA ILE A 88 14.98 -8.50 1.88
C ILE A 88 13.58 -9.04 2.19
N VAL A 89 13.45 -9.60 3.39
CA VAL A 89 12.22 -10.20 3.89
C VAL A 89 11.81 -9.58 5.22
N VAL A 90 10.50 -9.53 5.47
CA VAL A 90 9.90 -8.91 6.65
C VAL A 90 8.98 -9.88 7.38
N ALA A 91 9.08 -9.95 8.71
CA ALA A 91 8.12 -10.63 9.57
C ALA A 91 7.69 -9.74 10.73
N GLY A 92 6.70 -10.19 11.51
CA GLY A 92 6.14 -9.45 12.63
C GLY A 92 4.82 -8.75 12.32
N ASP A 93 4.27 -8.09 13.33
CA ASP A 93 2.93 -7.49 13.33
C ASP A 93 2.92 -6.01 12.93
N ALA A 94 4.10 -5.35 12.91
CA ALA A 94 4.19 -3.97 12.48
C ALA A 94 3.99 -3.81 10.95
N PRO A 95 3.37 -2.69 10.51
CA PRO A 95 2.98 -2.44 9.13
C PRO A 95 4.16 -1.95 8.27
N ILE A 96 5.27 -2.68 8.27
CA ILE A 96 6.38 -2.45 7.33
C ILE A 96 6.07 -3.16 6.01
N ALA A 97 6.09 -2.42 4.90
CA ALA A 97 5.93 -2.97 3.56
C ALA A 97 7.15 -3.81 3.16
N GLY A 98 6.97 -4.88 2.40
CA GLY A 98 8.05 -5.77 1.95
C GLY A 98 7.61 -7.22 1.73
N ARG A 99 8.52 -8.04 1.17
CA ARG A 99 8.29 -9.48 0.97
C ARG A 99 8.13 -10.16 2.32
N ARG A 100 6.95 -10.72 2.61
CA ARG A 100 6.71 -11.42 3.88
C ARG A 100 7.27 -12.84 3.85
N ALA A 101 7.93 -13.25 4.93
CA ALA A 101 8.47 -14.60 5.08
C ALA A 101 8.30 -15.11 6.51
N THR A 102 8.20 -16.44 6.67
CA THR A 102 8.26 -17.09 7.98
C THR A 102 9.70 -17.28 8.43
N ILE A 103 10.06 -16.71 9.58
CA ILE A 103 11.40 -16.76 10.16
C ILE A 103 11.40 -17.66 11.39
N ALA A 104 12.34 -18.59 11.46
CA ALA A 104 12.58 -19.41 12.65
C ALA A 104 14.00 -19.23 13.17
N THR A 105 14.19 -19.29 14.49
CA THR A 105 15.54 -19.26 15.05
C THR A 105 16.18 -20.65 15.03
N VAL A 106 17.50 -20.74 14.90
CA VAL A 106 18.26 -22.01 15.01
C VAL A 106 17.94 -22.72 16.32
N ASP A 107 17.89 -21.99 17.44
CA ASP A 107 17.48 -22.51 18.74
C ASP A 107 16.08 -23.16 18.73
N HIS A 108 15.14 -22.59 17.97
CA HIS A 108 13.78 -23.13 17.87
C HIS A 108 13.77 -24.40 17.03
N ILE A 109 14.49 -24.40 15.91
CA ILE A 109 14.62 -25.58 15.04
C ILE A 109 15.27 -26.73 15.81
N ALA A 110 16.35 -26.47 16.55
CA ALA A 110 17.07 -27.49 17.32
C ALA A 110 16.23 -28.10 18.45
N ARG A 111 15.23 -27.38 18.97
CA ARG A 111 14.36 -27.84 20.07
C ARG A 111 13.03 -28.42 19.59
N ALA A 112 12.64 -28.17 18.34
CA ALA A 112 11.39 -28.67 17.79
C ALA A 112 11.48 -30.16 17.51
N LYS A 113 10.41 -30.89 17.84
CA LYS A 113 10.27 -32.32 17.53
C LYS A 113 9.68 -32.56 16.13
N ASP A 114 9.12 -31.51 15.52
CA ASP A 114 8.47 -31.54 14.21
C ASP A 114 9.24 -30.67 13.21
N ASN A 115 9.07 -30.93 11.90
CA ASN A 115 9.61 -30.09 10.85
C ASN A 115 8.99 -28.68 10.92
N ILE A 116 9.81 -27.69 11.27
CA ILE A 116 9.40 -26.28 11.24
C ILE A 116 9.36 -25.82 9.78
N ALA A 117 8.18 -25.44 9.30
CA ALA A 117 8.02 -24.73 8.03
C ALA A 117 8.54 -23.29 8.18
N ALA A 118 9.84 -23.10 8.01
CA ALA A 118 10.50 -21.80 7.95
C ALA A 118 10.99 -21.55 6.51
N GLN A 119 11.01 -20.28 6.11
CA GLN A 119 11.59 -19.84 4.83
C GLN A 119 12.97 -19.21 5.04
N VAL A 120 13.23 -18.75 6.26
CA VAL A 120 14.42 -18.00 6.66
C VAL A 120 14.81 -18.42 8.07
N VAL A 121 16.12 -18.53 8.32
CA VAL A 121 16.67 -18.96 9.60
C VAL A 121 17.65 -17.92 10.14
N ASP A 122 17.52 -17.59 11.43
CA ASP A 122 18.44 -16.68 12.14
C ASP A 122 18.68 -17.10 13.61
N THR A 123 19.34 -16.28 14.42
CA THR A 123 19.61 -16.60 15.84
C THR A 123 18.91 -15.66 16.82
N GLU A 124 18.54 -14.44 16.40
CA GLU A 124 18.12 -13.37 17.33
C GLU A 124 16.62 -13.06 17.32
N SER A 125 15.90 -13.33 16.22
CA SER A 125 14.56 -12.75 15.99
C SER A 125 13.55 -13.12 17.07
N ALA A 126 13.57 -14.36 17.54
CA ALA A 126 12.67 -14.81 18.61
C ALA A 126 12.98 -14.12 19.95
N GLY A 127 14.25 -13.78 20.20
CA GLY A 127 14.69 -13.07 21.39
C GLY A 127 14.15 -11.65 21.42
N TRP A 128 14.30 -10.92 20.31
CA TRP A 128 13.74 -9.58 20.13
C TRP A 128 12.21 -9.58 20.24
N ALA A 129 11.53 -10.48 19.53
CA ALA A 129 10.08 -10.59 19.52
C ALA A 129 9.52 -10.87 20.93
N ARG A 130 10.14 -11.81 21.66
CA ARG A 130 9.75 -12.16 23.03
C ARG A 130 9.86 -10.95 23.97
N ALA A 131 10.93 -10.18 23.85
CA ALA A 131 11.12 -8.98 24.67
C ALA A 131 10.10 -7.90 24.29
N ALA A 132 9.94 -7.57 23.01
CA ALA A 132 8.97 -6.57 22.55
C ALA A 132 7.53 -6.88 23.00
N SER A 133 7.13 -8.15 22.90
CA SER A 133 5.80 -8.62 23.32
C SER A 133 5.54 -8.38 24.81
N LYS A 134 6.53 -8.59 25.69
CA LYS A 134 6.40 -8.31 27.13
C LYS A 134 6.09 -6.85 27.43
N PHE A 135 6.67 -5.94 26.63
CA PHE A 135 6.44 -4.50 26.75
C PHE A 135 5.28 -3.99 25.88
N ARG A 136 4.59 -4.88 25.15
CA ARG A 136 3.47 -4.56 24.22
C ARG A 136 3.84 -3.51 23.17
N VAL A 137 5.10 -3.53 22.73
CA VAL A 137 5.58 -2.65 21.65
C VAL A 137 5.42 -3.38 20.31
N PRO A 138 4.80 -2.76 19.29
CA PRO A 138 4.73 -3.33 17.95
C PRO A 138 6.12 -3.70 17.43
N PHE A 139 6.22 -4.85 16.76
CA PHE A 139 7.51 -5.42 16.35
C PHE A 139 7.51 -5.82 14.87
N ALA A 140 8.57 -5.42 14.18
CA ALA A 140 8.94 -6.01 12.90
C ALA A 140 10.37 -6.52 12.94
N VAL A 141 10.61 -7.56 12.16
CA VAL A 141 11.96 -8.02 11.86
C VAL A 141 12.20 -7.95 10.36
N VAL A 142 13.38 -7.45 9.99
CA VAL A 142 13.79 -7.27 8.60
C VAL A 142 15.10 -8.02 8.40
N ARG A 143 15.11 -8.99 7.49
CA ARG A 143 16.28 -9.81 7.20
C ARG A 143 16.72 -9.67 5.77
N ALA A 144 18.04 -9.60 5.56
CA ALA A 144 18.64 -9.75 4.24
C ALA A 144 19.22 -11.16 4.12
N ILE A 145 18.92 -11.82 3.00
CA ILE A 145 19.42 -13.18 2.73
C ILE A 145 20.88 -13.10 2.31
N PHE A 146 21.77 -13.68 3.11
CA PHE A 146 23.21 -13.69 2.84
C PHE A 146 23.71 -15.01 2.29
N ASP A 147 23.16 -16.10 2.79
CA ASP A 147 23.42 -17.48 2.38
C ASP A 147 22.10 -18.13 1.95
N PRO A 148 21.81 -18.19 0.64
CA PRO A 148 20.65 -18.91 0.11
C PRO A 148 20.80 -20.43 0.22
N ALA A 149 19.70 -21.16 0.01
CA ALA A 149 19.63 -22.61 0.26
C ALA A 149 20.57 -23.46 -0.62
N ASP A 150 21.01 -22.94 -1.75
CA ASP A 150 21.91 -23.58 -2.71
C ASP A 150 23.39 -23.23 -2.49
N GLU A 151 23.70 -22.40 -1.49
CA GLU A 151 25.06 -21.93 -1.23
C GLU A 151 25.64 -22.51 0.07
N GLN A 152 26.83 -23.10 0.00
CA GLN A 152 27.54 -23.61 1.17
C GLN A 152 28.55 -22.58 1.69
N ILE A 153 28.42 -22.22 2.96
CA ILE A 153 29.44 -21.44 3.67
C ILE A 153 30.63 -22.37 3.97
N PRO A 154 31.89 -21.94 3.76
CA PRO A 154 33.05 -22.76 4.07
C PRO A 154 33.14 -23.15 5.55
N ASP A 155 33.44 -24.43 5.83
CA ASP A 155 33.44 -25.02 7.19
C ASP A 155 34.34 -24.31 8.21
N PHE A 156 35.39 -23.62 7.74
CA PHE A 156 36.30 -22.89 8.63
C PHE A 156 35.70 -21.57 9.14
N VAL A 157 34.60 -21.10 8.54
CA VAL A 157 33.89 -19.89 8.97
C VAL A 157 32.93 -20.27 10.10
N THR A 158 33.28 -19.87 11.31
CA THR A 158 32.49 -20.17 12.51
C THR A 158 32.22 -18.89 13.31
N THR A 159 31.43 -19.01 14.37
CA THR A 159 31.19 -17.92 15.32
C THR A 159 32.43 -17.58 16.17
N ASP A 160 33.44 -18.46 16.24
CA ASP A 160 34.72 -18.19 16.92
C ASP A 160 35.68 -17.43 15.99
N ARG A 161 35.70 -16.10 16.14
CA ARG A 161 36.63 -15.21 15.42
C ARG A 161 38.10 -15.61 15.58
N ALA A 162 38.51 -16.13 16.75
CA ALA A 162 39.90 -16.53 16.96
C ALA A 162 40.24 -17.80 16.18
N ALA A 163 39.30 -18.74 16.06
CA ALA A 163 39.46 -19.91 15.20
C ALA A 163 39.58 -19.52 13.72
N VAL A 164 38.74 -18.60 13.25
CA VAL A 164 38.79 -18.09 11.86
C VAL A 164 40.14 -17.41 11.58
N VAL A 165 40.64 -16.57 12.51
CA VAL A 165 41.94 -15.89 12.35
C VAL A 165 43.10 -16.90 12.36
N ARG A 166 43.12 -17.87 13.28
CA ARG A 166 44.14 -18.93 13.30
C ARG A 166 44.14 -19.74 12.01
N HIS A 167 42.97 -20.05 11.48
CA HIS A 167 42.83 -20.75 10.20
C HIS A 167 43.39 -19.90 9.05
N ALA A 168 43.05 -18.61 8.98
CA ALA A 168 43.54 -17.71 7.94
C ALA A 168 45.06 -17.51 7.96
N LEU A 169 45.68 -17.52 9.14
CA LEU A 169 47.14 -17.42 9.30
C LEU A 169 47.88 -18.68 8.77
N THR A 170 47.24 -19.84 8.87
CA THR A 170 47.82 -21.12 8.42
C THR A 170 47.41 -21.49 6.99
N HIS A 171 46.37 -20.84 6.46
CA HIS A 171 45.82 -21.09 5.12
C HIS A 171 45.64 -19.76 4.37
N PRO A 172 46.68 -19.22 3.72
CA PRO A 172 46.61 -17.92 3.04
C PRO A 172 45.50 -17.81 1.97
N ARG A 173 45.08 -18.94 1.38
CA ARG A 173 43.95 -19.01 0.45
C ARG A 173 42.58 -18.70 1.07
N ALA A 174 42.46 -18.74 2.40
CA ALA A 174 41.25 -18.33 3.11
C ALA A 174 41.09 -16.80 3.18
N ILE A 175 42.18 -16.03 3.05
CA ILE A 175 42.15 -14.57 3.18
C ILE A 175 41.27 -13.91 2.10
N PRO A 176 41.39 -14.22 0.80
CA PRO A 176 40.49 -13.68 -0.23
C PRO A 176 39.02 -14.02 0.02
N ILE A 177 38.72 -15.23 0.50
CA ILE A 177 37.35 -15.67 0.81
C ILE A 177 36.76 -14.83 1.95
N LEU A 178 37.52 -14.60 3.02
CA LEU A 178 37.10 -13.77 4.14
C LEU A 178 36.87 -12.30 3.73
N LEU A 179 37.69 -11.77 2.82
CA LEU A 179 37.50 -10.43 2.25
C LEU A 179 36.21 -10.35 1.43
N GLN A 180 35.96 -11.34 0.56
CA GLN A 180 34.73 -11.41 -0.23
C GLN A 180 33.48 -11.52 0.66
N MET A 181 33.51 -12.36 1.70
CA MET A 181 32.40 -12.48 2.65
C MET A 181 32.15 -11.17 3.39
N ARG A 182 33.22 -10.46 3.79
CA ARG A 182 33.11 -9.13 4.42
C ARG A 182 32.43 -8.12 3.50
N GLU A 183 32.75 -8.11 2.21
CA GLU A 183 32.09 -7.25 1.22
C GLU A 183 30.60 -7.60 1.06
N ARG A 184 30.27 -8.88 1.01
CA ARG A 184 28.87 -9.36 0.94
C ARG A 184 28.06 -8.98 2.18
N VAL A 185 28.63 -9.12 3.38
CA VAL A 185 28.00 -8.67 4.63
C VAL A 185 27.75 -7.16 4.57
N ARG A 186 28.73 -6.39 4.09
CA ARG A 186 28.58 -4.94 3.94
C ARG A 186 27.47 -4.59 2.95
N ALA A 187 27.39 -5.26 1.81
CA ALA A 187 26.33 -5.05 0.81
C ALA A 187 24.94 -5.33 1.39
N CYS A 188 24.77 -6.45 2.12
CA CYS A 188 23.52 -6.76 2.80
C CYS A 188 23.17 -5.71 3.87
N ALA A 189 24.14 -5.29 4.67
CA ALA A 189 23.92 -4.28 5.71
C ALA A 189 23.53 -2.90 5.14
N GLU A 190 24.12 -2.49 4.02
CA GLU A 190 23.73 -1.26 3.31
C GLU A 190 22.29 -1.37 2.78
N ALA A 191 21.96 -2.47 2.11
CA ALA A 191 20.62 -2.71 1.58
C ALA A 191 19.55 -2.74 2.70
N LEU A 192 19.85 -3.36 3.84
CA LEU A 192 18.99 -3.34 5.02
C LEU A 192 18.74 -1.92 5.54
N ALA A 193 19.79 -1.12 5.65
CA ALA A 193 19.65 0.25 6.13
C ALA A 193 18.81 1.10 5.18
N ASP A 194 19.05 1.00 3.87
CA ASP A 194 18.26 1.74 2.87
C ASP A 194 16.79 1.31 2.90
N PHE A 195 16.53 -0.01 3.00
CA PHE A 195 15.17 -0.54 3.11
C PHE A 195 14.44 -0.08 4.38
N VAL A 196 15.08 -0.19 5.55
CA VAL A 196 14.48 0.21 6.83
C VAL A 196 14.22 1.72 6.83
N ILE A 197 15.12 2.50 6.25
CA ILE A 197 14.91 3.94 6.08
C ILE A 197 13.70 4.18 5.19
N ALA A 198 13.66 3.63 3.98
CA ALA A 198 12.55 3.85 3.04
C ALA A 198 11.19 3.37 3.60
N SER A 199 11.17 2.22 4.28
CA SER A 199 9.92 1.50 4.59
C SER A 199 9.36 1.79 5.99
N ALA A 200 10.18 2.31 6.91
CA ALA A 200 9.76 2.52 8.30
C ALA A 200 10.12 3.91 8.86
N ILE A 201 11.18 4.55 8.35
CA ILE A 201 11.72 5.78 8.93
C ILE A 201 11.46 7.00 8.05
N ALA A 202 11.43 6.87 6.72
CA ALA A 202 11.21 7.99 5.82
C ALA A 202 9.87 8.66 6.18
N PRO A 203 9.83 10.01 6.25
CA PRO A 203 8.60 10.71 6.52
C PRO A 203 7.59 10.33 5.45
N GLU A 204 6.34 10.17 5.87
CA GLU A 204 5.22 10.13 4.95
C GLU A 204 5.34 11.37 4.05
N THR A 205 5.37 11.15 2.73
CA THR A 205 5.54 12.28 1.81
C THR A 205 4.34 13.21 1.94
N ARG A 206 4.50 14.48 1.59
CA ARG A 206 3.36 15.41 1.59
C ARG A 206 2.21 14.90 0.71
N LEU A 207 2.52 14.19 -0.39
CA LEU A 207 1.52 13.54 -1.25
C LEU A 207 0.78 12.39 -0.56
N ASP A 208 1.49 11.55 0.21
CA ASP A 208 0.87 10.46 0.99
C ASP A 208 -0.07 11.04 2.07
N ALA A 209 0.33 12.15 2.71
CA ALA A 209 -0.52 12.87 3.65
C ALA A 209 -1.78 13.43 2.97
N LEU A 210 -1.64 14.08 1.80
CA LEU A 210 -2.78 14.54 1.01
C LEU A 210 -3.71 13.39 0.60
N LEU A 211 -3.17 12.24 0.19
CA LEU A 211 -3.97 11.06 -0.14
C LEU A 211 -4.80 10.59 1.06
N ARG A 212 -4.18 10.48 2.25
CA ARG A 212 -4.86 10.04 3.47
C ARG A 212 -5.88 11.05 3.98
N GLU A 213 -5.62 12.34 3.80
CA GLU A 213 -6.55 13.41 4.14
C GLU A 213 -7.74 13.47 3.19
N THR A 214 -7.58 13.06 1.93
CA THR A 214 -8.61 13.18 0.89
C THR A 214 -9.27 11.87 0.51
N SER A 215 -8.84 10.74 1.09
CA SER A 215 -9.43 9.42 0.83
C SER A 215 -9.48 8.54 2.07
N ARG A 216 -10.55 7.75 2.19
CA ARG A 216 -10.63 6.65 3.17
C ARG A 216 -10.23 5.32 2.53
N THR A 217 -10.92 4.93 1.46
CA THR A 217 -10.72 3.63 0.82
C THR A 217 -9.41 3.56 0.06
N PHE A 218 -9.09 4.55 -0.79
CA PHE A 218 -7.86 4.52 -1.56
C PHE A 218 -6.61 4.74 -0.70
N ALA A 219 -6.72 5.44 0.43
CA ALA A 219 -5.64 5.51 1.43
C ALA A 219 -5.30 4.16 2.06
N LEU A 220 -6.20 3.17 2.00
CA LEU A 220 -5.92 1.77 2.39
C LEU A 220 -5.40 0.92 1.22
N CYS A 221 -5.82 1.24 -0.01
CA CYS A 221 -5.53 0.40 -1.18
C CYS A 221 -4.23 0.79 -1.88
N ILE A 222 -4.00 2.08 -2.13
CA ILE A 222 -2.83 2.57 -2.87
C ILE A 222 -1.50 2.16 -2.20
N PRO A 223 -1.36 2.17 -0.86
CA PRO A 223 -0.13 1.69 -0.21
C PRO A 223 0.19 0.20 -0.43
N LEU A 224 -0.76 -0.60 -0.94
CA LEU A 224 -0.53 -2.00 -1.28
C LEU A 224 0.24 -2.15 -2.60
N LEU A 225 0.25 -1.12 -3.46
CA LEU A 225 0.94 -1.15 -4.75
C LEU A 225 2.47 -1.16 -4.59
N PRO A 226 3.21 -1.75 -5.56
CA PRO A 226 4.66 -1.59 -5.64
C PRO A 226 5.06 -0.10 -5.72
N ASP A 227 6.21 0.29 -5.19
CA ASP A 227 6.58 1.71 -4.97
C ASP A 227 6.41 2.62 -6.19
N THR A 228 6.86 2.19 -7.38
CA THR A 228 6.74 2.99 -8.60
C THR A 228 5.28 3.17 -9.00
N THR A 229 4.49 2.09 -9.01
CA THR A 229 3.05 2.14 -9.32
C THR A 229 2.27 2.91 -8.23
N ARG A 230 2.67 2.78 -6.97
CA ARG A 230 2.10 3.52 -5.84
C ARG A 230 2.25 5.02 -6.06
N GLN A 231 3.43 5.50 -6.43
CA GLN A 231 3.67 6.93 -6.68
C GLN A 231 2.79 7.45 -7.84
N GLN A 232 2.76 6.74 -8.97
CA GLN A 232 1.94 7.11 -10.13
C GLN A 232 0.45 7.21 -9.77
N VAL A 233 -0.06 6.18 -9.08
CA VAL A 233 -1.47 6.11 -8.70
C VAL A 233 -1.82 7.12 -7.61
N THR A 234 -0.91 7.44 -6.69
CA THR A 234 -1.08 8.55 -5.74
C THR A 234 -1.23 9.87 -6.46
N ILE A 235 -0.33 10.18 -7.41
CA ILE A 235 -0.39 11.44 -8.18
C ILE A 235 -1.68 11.50 -9.01
N ALA A 236 -2.00 10.43 -9.74
CA ALA A 236 -3.23 10.35 -10.53
C ALA A 236 -4.48 10.55 -9.66
N TYR A 237 -4.56 9.88 -8.50
CA TYR A 237 -5.66 10.03 -7.56
C TYR A 237 -5.83 11.49 -7.11
N LEU A 238 -4.73 12.17 -6.75
CA LEU A 238 -4.78 13.57 -6.33
C LEU A 238 -5.25 14.49 -7.46
N LEU A 239 -4.84 14.23 -8.71
CA LEU A 239 -5.30 14.98 -9.89
C LEU A 239 -6.80 14.78 -10.16
N PHE A 240 -7.32 13.55 -10.10
CA PHE A 240 -8.76 13.31 -10.19
C PHE A 240 -9.52 13.99 -9.05
N ARG A 241 -8.99 13.91 -7.81
CA ARG A 241 -9.61 14.56 -6.64
C ARG A 241 -9.65 16.08 -6.75
N ILE A 242 -8.69 16.71 -7.43
CA ILE A 242 -8.74 18.16 -7.74
C ILE A 242 -9.93 18.45 -8.67
N ALA A 243 -10.11 17.67 -9.74
CA ALA A 243 -11.25 17.81 -10.64
C ALA A 243 -12.60 17.60 -9.92
N ASP A 244 -12.72 16.52 -9.13
CA ASP A 244 -13.90 16.26 -8.27
C ASP A 244 -14.21 17.47 -7.38
N THR A 245 -13.18 18.10 -6.79
CA THR A 245 -13.36 19.24 -5.88
C THR A 245 -13.97 20.45 -6.59
N PHE A 246 -13.70 20.63 -7.89
CA PHE A 246 -14.33 21.70 -8.68
C PHE A 246 -15.74 21.32 -9.16
N GLU A 247 -15.96 20.06 -9.52
CA GLU A 247 -17.28 19.54 -9.87
C GLU A 247 -18.27 19.70 -8.70
N ASP A 248 -17.85 19.27 -7.50
CA ASP A 248 -18.62 19.20 -6.26
C ASP A 248 -18.85 20.56 -5.57
N ALA A 249 -18.26 21.65 -6.07
CA ALA A 249 -18.41 22.98 -5.51
C ALA A 249 -19.80 23.58 -5.81
N SER A 250 -20.88 22.91 -5.42
CA SER A 250 -22.27 23.26 -5.77
C SER A 250 -22.73 24.65 -5.32
N HIS A 251 -22.05 25.24 -4.33
CA HIS A 251 -22.27 26.63 -3.90
C HIS A 251 -21.65 27.68 -4.85
N TRP A 252 -20.81 27.28 -5.80
CA TRP A 252 -20.29 28.16 -6.84
C TRP A 252 -21.27 28.25 -8.02
N PRO A 253 -21.33 29.42 -8.70
CA PRO A 253 -22.02 29.51 -9.99
C PRO A 253 -21.51 28.47 -10.98
N VAL A 254 -22.40 27.96 -11.84
CA VAL A 254 -22.07 26.98 -12.89
C VAL A 254 -20.89 27.46 -13.75
N ALA A 255 -20.89 28.74 -14.14
CA ALA A 255 -19.80 29.34 -14.92
C ALA A 255 -18.44 29.28 -14.22
N ASP A 256 -18.40 29.43 -12.89
CA ASP A 256 -17.17 29.37 -12.11
C ASP A 256 -16.61 27.94 -12.02
N ARG A 257 -17.49 26.94 -11.87
CA ARG A 257 -17.13 25.52 -11.89
C ARG A 257 -16.56 25.11 -13.25
N LEU A 258 -17.24 25.51 -14.33
CA LEU A 258 -16.78 25.25 -15.70
C LEU A 258 -15.43 25.91 -15.99
N ALA A 259 -15.26 27.17 -15.59
CA ALA A 259 -14.00 27.89 -15.73
C ALA A 259 -12.86 27.20 -14.96
N ALA A 260 -13.09 26.76 -13.72
CA ALA A 260 -12.07 26.07 -12.93
C ALA A 260 -11.64 24.73 -13.57
N LEU A 261 -12.59 23.93 -14.07
CA LEU A 261 -12.29 22.68 -14.77
C LEU A 261 -11.51 22.90 -16.07
N ASP A 262 -11.84 23.94 -16.84
CA ASP A 262 -11.13 24.26 -18.08
C ASP A 262 -9.71 24.81 -17.81
N GLU A 263 -9.57 25.70 -16.82
CA GLU A 263 -8.27 26.19 -16.36
C GLU A 263 -7.39 25.04 -15.86
N PHE A 264 -7.95 24.09 -15.09
CA PHE A 264 -7.24 22.89 -14.64
C PHE A 264 -6.81 22.00 -15.81
N CYS A 265 -7.69 21.78 -16.81
CA CYS A 265 -7.33 21.05 -18.02
C CYS A 265 -6.18 21.73 -18.77
N SER A 266 -6.16 23.05 -18.82
CA SER A 266 -5.10 23.83 -19.47
C SER A 266 -3.78 23.74 -18.70
N LEU A 267 -3.84 23.83 -17.36
CA LEU A 267 -2.68 23.61 -16.49
C LEU A 267 -2.06 22.22 -16.67
N LEU A 268 -2.87 21.17 -16.84
CA LEU A 268 -2.35 19.81 -17.08
C LEU A 268 -1.66 19.64 -18.44
N ARG A 269 -1.97 20.49 -19.42
CA ARG A 269 -1.30 20.50 -20.73
C ARG A 269 0.03 21.21 -20.68
N THR A 270 0.10 22.36 -19.99
CA THR A 270 1.32 23.18 -19.92
C THR A 270 2.26 22.71 -18.82
N THR A 271 1.70 22.20 -17.72
CA THR A 271 2.40 21.83 -16.48
C THR A 271 3.27 22.95 -15.91
N ASP A 272 2.90 24.21 -16.19
CA ASP A 272 3.65 25.38 -15.73
C ASP A 272 3.47 25.59 -14.22
N TRP A 273 4.59 25.62 -13.51
CA TRP A 273 4.59 25.71 -12.05
C TRP A 273 4.11 27.08 -11.53
N SER A 274 4.46 28.17 -12.22
CA SER A 274 4.07 29.52 -11.81
C SER A 274 2.56 29.71 -11.98
N GLU A 275 2.01 29.18 -13.07
CA GLU A 275 0.58 29.15 -13.33
C GLU A 275 -0.15 28.26 -12.32
N ALA A 276 0.42 27.10 -11.95
CA ALA A 276 -0.11 26.26 -10.88
C ALA A 276 -0.25 27.05 -9.56
N GLN A 277 0.76 27.83 -9.19
CA GLN A 277 0.75 28.64 -7.97
C GLN A 277 -0.29 29.76 -8.02
N ARG A 278 -0.41 30.44 -9.16
CA ARG A 278 -1.40 31.50 -9.38
C ARG A 278 -2.83 30.95 -9.30
N LEU A 279 -3.11 29.85 -9.99
CA LEU A 279 -4.43 29.21 -10.00
C LEU A 279 -4.79 28.63 -8.62
N ALA A 280 -3.86 27.94 -7.94
CA ALA A 280 -4.06 27.43 -6.59
C ALA A 280 -4.48 28.55 -5.62
N SER A 281 -3.81 29.71 -5.69
CA SER A 281 -4.14 30.88 -4.87
C SER A 281 -5.54 31.43 -5.19
N LYS A 282 -5.87 31.55 -6.49
CA LYS A 282 -7.19 31.97 -6.98
C LYS A 282 -8.31 31.05 -6.47
N TRP A 283 -8.15 29.73 -6.60
CA TRP A 283 -9.18 28.77 -6.22
C TRP A 283 -9.31 28.67 -4.69
N CYS A 284 -8.20 28.69 -3.94
CA CYS A 284 -8.24 28.73 -2.47
C CYS A 284 -9.05 29.91 -1.94
N ALA A 285 -8.91 31.10 -2.54
CA ALA A 285 -9.66 32.29 -2.15
C ALA A 285 -11.18 32.11 -2.32
N LYS A 286 -11.61 31.37 -3.36
CA LYS A 286 -13.03 31.06 -3.62
C LYS A 286 -13.59 29.91 -2.77
N ARG A 287 -12.73 29.15 -2.06
CA ARG A 287 -13.10 28.04 -1.16
C ARG A 287 -14.03 27.01 -1.83
N PRO A 288 -13.50 26.12 -2.70
CA PRO A 288 -14.32 25.15 -3.44
C PRO A 288 -14.91 24.04 -2.56
N SER A 289 -14.41 23.85 -1.34
CA SER A 289 -14.93 22.86 -0.41
C SER A 289 -14.73 23.28 1.05
N PRO A 290 -15.66 22.94 1.96
CA PRO A 290 -15.47 23.11 3.40
C PRO A 290 -14.54 22.05 4.02
N HIS A 291 -14.19 20.99 3.28
CA HIS A 291 -13.36 19.90 3.81
C HIS A 291 -11.88 20.30 3.85
N ALA A 292 -11.30 20.38 5.05
CA ALA A 292 -9.93 20.87 5.27
C ALA A 292 -8.85 20.09 4.48
N GLY A 293 -9.05 18.80 4.20
CA GLY A 293 -8.16 18.03 3.33
C GLY A 293 -8.22 18.47 1.86
N TYR A 294 -9.41 18.80 1.35
CA TYR A 294 -9.58 19.25 -0.04
C TYR A 294 -9.05 20.67 -0.21
N THR A 295 -9.28 21.56 0.77
CA THR A 295 -8.68 22.90 0.77
C THR A 295 -7.15 22.84 0.73
N ARG A 296 -6.54 21.94 1.52
CA ARG A 296 -5.08 21.74 1.50
C ARG A 296 -4.59 21.17 0.18
N LEU A 297 -5.33 20.25 -0.43
CA LEU A 297 -5.01 19.74 -1.76
C LEU A 297 -5.01 20.85 -2.82
N ILE A 298 -6.02 21.73 -2.81
CA ILE A 298 -6.07 22.88 -3.75
C ILE A 298 -4.89 23.83 -3.52
N ALA A 299 -4.49 24.06 -2.27
CA ALA A 299 -3.31 24.88 -1.96
C ALA A 299 -2.00 24.23 -2.45
N ASP A 300 -1.90 22.91 -2.36
CA ASP A 300 -0.72 22.13 -2.73
C ASP A 300 -0.71 21.65 -4.20
N ILE A 301 -1.59 22.17 -5.06
CA ILE A 301 -1.56 21.88 -6.51
C ILE A 301 -0.16 22.06 -7.12
N PRO A 302 0.63 23.12 -6.80
CA PRO A 302 1.99 23.26 -7.34
C PRO A 302 2.90 22.08 -6.99
N LEU A 303 2.75 21.49 -5.80
CA LEU A 303 3.47 20.29 -5.39
C LEU A 303 3.03 19.05 -6.19
N VAL A 304 1.71 18.90 -6.40
CA VAL A 304 1.18 17.77 -7.20
C VAL A 304 1.64 17.88 -8.66
N ILE A 305 1.64 19.07 -9.24
CA ILE A 305 2.13 19.32 -10.61
C ILE A 305 3.64 19.08 -10.71
N ASP A 306 4.44 19.56 -9.75
CA ASP A 306 5.89 19.28 -9.70
C ASP A 306 6.20 17.77 -9.57
N ALA A 307 5.41 17.03 -8.78
CA ALA A 307 5.55 15.58 -8.69
C ALA A 307 5.13 14.89 -10.01
N PHE A 308 4.08 15.39 -10.65
CA PHE A 308 3.57 14.88 -11.91
C PHE A 308 4.59 15.03 -13.06
N THR A 309 5.28 16.18 -13.16
CA THR A 309 6.29 16.42 -14.21
C THR A 309 7.55 15.57 -14.06
N LYS A 310 7.77 14.98 -12.88
CA LYS A 310 8.90 14.08 -12.59
C LYS A 310 8.62 12.63 -12.95
N LEU A 311 7.39 12.29 -13.36
CA LEU A 311 7.08 10.95 -13.85
C LEU A 311 7.69 10.70 -15.25
N PRO A 312 7.96 9.43 -15.59
CA PRO A 312 8.28 9.02 -16.96
C PRO A 312 7.26 9.55 -18.01
N PRO A 313 7.70 9.97 -19.21
CA PRO A 313 6.83 10.60 -20.21
C PRO A 313 5.58 9.78 -20.59
N GLN A 314 5.73 8.47 -20.76
CA GLN A 314 4.60 7.58 -21.09
C GLN A 314 3.52 7.56 -19.99
N GLU A 315 3.93 7.67 -18.73
CA GLU A 315 3.03 7.67 -17.58
C GLU A 315 2.33 9.02 -17.43
N ILE A 316 3.09 10.10 -17.68
CA ILE A 316 2.54 11.45 -17.79
C ILE A 316 1.44 11.50 -18.85
N ASP A 317 1.69 10.94 -20.04
CA ASP A 317 0.72 10.98 -21.14
C ASP A 317 -0.57 10.21 -20.81
N VAL A 318 -0.44 8.98 -20.26
CA VAL A 318 -1.59 8.19 -19.81
C VAL A 318 -2.40 8.95 -18.75
N ILE A 319 -1.76 9.46 -17.70
CA ILE A 319 -2.45 10.15 -16.62
C ILE A 319 -3.09 11.46 -17.14
N ARG A 320 -2.35 12.26 -17.90
CA ARG A 320 -2.84 13.54 -18.46
C ARG A 320 -4.08 13.33 -19.31
N GLU A 321 -4.04 12.36 -20.23
CA GLU A 321 -5.14 12.09 -21.15
C GLU A 321 -6.41 11.73 -20.38
N HIS A 322 -6.31 10.80 -19.42
CA HIS A 322 -7.47 10.29 -18.69
C HIS A 322 -8.03 11.33 -17.70
N VAL A 323 -7.17 12.08 -17.00
CA VAL A 323 -7.62 13.16 -16.10
C VAL A 323 -8.34 14.26 -16.89
N ILE A 324 -7.81 14.68 -18.04
CA ILE A 324 -8.46 15.69 -18.90
C ILE A 324 -9.79 15.16 -19.45
N ARG A 325 -9.85 13.89 -19.90
CA ARG A 325 -11.09 13.28 -20.38
C ARG A 325 -12.17 13.25 -19.29
N SER A 326 -11.80 12.88 -18.07
CA SER A 326 -12.71 12.86 -16.93
C SER A 326 -13.18 14.26 -16.53
N ALA A 327 -12.28 15.24 -16.40
CA ALA A 327 -12.62 16.63 -16.10
C ALA A 327 -13.55 17.26 -17.15
N LYS A 328 -13.34 16.96 -18.45
CA LYS A 328 -14.28 17.36 -19.51
C LYS A 328 -15.62 16.66 -19.41
N GLY A 329 -15.65 15.39 -18.99
CA GLY A 329 -16.87 14.65 -18.70
C GLY A 329 -17.67 15.31 -17.57
N MET A 330 -17.02 15.61 -16.44
CA MET A 330 -17.60 16.36 -15.31
C MET A 330 -18.15 17.72 -15.75
N ALA A 331 -17.41 18.47 -16.57
CA ALA A 331 -17.85 19.76 -17.10
C ALA A 331 -19.16 19.65 -17.91
N ARG A 332 -19.37 18.56 -18.67
CA ARG A 332 -20.64 18.33 -19.39
C ARG A 332 -21.82 18.19 -18.43
N PHE A 333 -21.66 17.45 -17.33
CA PHE A 333 -22.71 17.29 -16.32
C PHE A 333 -22.93 18.57 -15.51
N VAL A 334 -21.86 19.32 -15.21
CA VAL A 334 -21.96 20.66 -14.61
C VAL A 334 -22.80 21.59 -15.48
N ALA A 335 -22.59 21.59 -16.80
CA ALA A 335 -23.33 22.43 -17.73
C ALA A 335 -24.84 22.07 -17.84
N MET A 336 -25.23 20.86 -17.42
CA MET A 336 -26.63 20.42 -17.36
C MET A 336 -27.33 20.82 -16.05
N THR A 337 -26.64 21.48 -15.12
CA THR A 337 -27.24 21.89 -13.83
C THR A 337 -27.98 23.23 -13.95
N ASP A 338 -29.25 23.25 -13.56
CA ASP A 338 -30.08 24.46 -13.55
C ASP A 338 -29.86 25.27 -12.25
N ASN A 339 -28.67 25.85 -12.07
CA ASN A 339 -28.26 26.75 -10.97
C ASN A 339 -28.49 26.30 -9.49
N VAL A 340 -29.22 25.20 -9.23
CA VAL A 340 -29.67 24.77 -7.90
C VAL A 340 -29.43 23.28 -7.67
N SER A 341 -29.62 22.43 -8.69
CA SER A 341 -29.43 20.98 -8.50
C SER A 341 -29.02 20.22 -9.76
N LEU A 342 -28.15 19.22 -9.60
CA LEU A 342 -27.89 18.21 -10.61
C LEU A 342 -28.96 17.12 -10.52
N GLN A 343 -29.63 16.81 -11.63
CA GLN A 343 -30.58 15.71 -11.71
C GLN A 343 -30.41 14.94 -13.00
N LEU A 344 -30.08 13.65 -12.89
CA LEU A 344 -29.96 12.77 -14.05
C LEU A 344 -31.34 12.30 -14.51
N ALA A 345 -31.57 12.31 -15.82
CA ALA A 345 -32.88 12.02 -16.41
C ALA A 345 -33.21 10.52 -16.46
N ASP A 346 -32.22 9.68 -16.76
CA ASP A 346 -32.41 8.26 -17.02
C ASP A 346 -31.15 7.41 -16.72
N LEU A 347 -31.26 6.11 -16.96
CA LEU A 347 -30.19 5.16 -16.72
C LEU A 347 -28.98 5.38 -17.66
N GLU A 348 -29.20 5.90 -18.87
CA GLU A 348 -28.14 6.18 -19.83
C GLU A 348 -27.25 7.33 -19.32
N GLN A 349 -27.87 8.41 -18.82
CA GLN A 349 -27.13 9.51 -18.19
C GLN A 349 -26.41 9.06 -16.92
N LEU A 350 -27.01 8.19 -16.10
CA LEU A 350 -26.33 7.61 -14.93
C LEU A 350 -25.10 6.81 -15.35
N ARG A 351 -25.19 6.00 -16.40
CA ARG A 351 -24.05 5.25 -16.95
C ARG A 351 -22.97 6.18 -17.49
N ALA A 352 -23.36 7.19 -18.28
CA ALA A 352 -22.43 8.18 -18.82
C ALA A 352 -21.72 8.97 -17.72
N TYR A 353 -22.42 9.27 -16.61
CA TYR A 353 -21.84 9.91 -15.44
C TYR A 353 -20.80 9.00 -14.78
N CYS A 354 -21.19 7.76 -14.44
CA CYS A 354 -20.28 6.77 -13.86
C CYS A 354 -19.05 6.51 -14.75
N TYR A 355 -19.21 6.48 -16.06
CA TYR A 355 -18.11 6.35 -17.01
C TYR A 355 -17.13 7.53 -16.89
N ALA A 356 -17.65 8.76 -16.92
CA ALA A 356 -16.85 9.97 -16.87
C ALA A 356 -16.03 10.11 -15.57
N VAL A 357 -16.61 9.80 -14.42
CA VAL A 357 -15.98 10.03 -13.11
C VAL A 357 -15.23 8.82 -12.56
N ALA A 358 -15.52 7.61 -13.04
CA ALA A 358 -14.91 6.38 -12.51
C ALA A 358 -14.49 5.37 -13.58
N GLY A 359 -15.25 5.20 -14.66
CA GLY A 359 -14.88 4.28 -15.75
C GLY A 359 -13.53 4.63 -16.39
N ILE A 360 -13.31 5.91 -16.68
CA ILE A 360 -12.03 6.45 -17.18
C ILE A 360 -10.87 6.20 -16.20
N VAL A 361 -11.12 6.21 -14.88
CA VAL A 361 -10.11 5.88 -13.87
C VAL A 361 -9.71 4.40 -13.97
N GLY A 362 -10.67 3.52 -14.22
CA GLY A 362 -10.41 2.10 -14.47
C GLY A 362 -9.57 1.85 -15.73
N GLU A 363 -9.87 2.57 -16.82
CA GLU A 363 -9.06 2.55 -18.06
C GLU A 363 -7.62 2.99 -17.77
N MET A 364 -7.44 4.13 -17.09
CA MET A 364 -6.11 4.67 -16.75
C MET A 364 -5.29 3.68 -15.91
N LEU A 365 -5.88 3.13 -14.84
CA LEU A 365 -5.22 2.15 -13.98
C LEU A 365 -4.77 0.92 -14.77
N THR A 366 -5.61 0.47 -15.70
CA THR A 366 -5.30 -0.67 -16.57
C THR A 366 -4.07 -0.38 -17.42
N GLU A 367 -3.99 0.78 -18.07
CA GLU A 367 -2.83 1.15 -18.89
C GLU A 367 -1.56 1.29 -18.04
N LEU A 368 -1.64 1.92 -16.86
CA LEU A 368 -0.49 2.02 -15.94
C LEU A 368 0.04 0.63 -15.52
N PHE A 369 -0.85 -0.34 -15.25
CA PHE A 369 -0.43 -1.70 -14.92
C PHE A 369 0.22 -2.41 -16.11
N LEU A 370 -0.33 -2.24 -17.32
CA LEU A 370 0.19 -2.86 -18.54
C LEU A 370 1.58 -2.31 -18.93
N LEU A 371 1.89 -1.04 -18.65
CA LEU A 371 3.19 -0.44 -18.95
C LEU A 371 4.36 -1.15 -18.23
N ARG A 372 4.13 -1.66 -17.01
CA ARG A 372 5.19 -2.19 -16.13
C ARG A 372 5.08 -3.68 -15.83
N ALA A 373 4.07 -4.36 -16.37
CA ALA A 373 3.89 -5.80 -16.18
C ALA A 373 3.80 -6.52 -17.55
N PRO A 374 4.94 -6.82 -18.20
CA PRO A 374 4.98 -7.51 -19.50
C PRO A 374 4.23 -8.85 -19.50
N GLN A 375 4.17 -9.53 -18.35
CA GLN A 375 3.44 -10.78 -18.17
C GLN A 375 1.92 -10.62 -18.39
N LEU A 376 1.37 -9.41 -18.29
CA LEU A 376 -0.05 -9.13 -18.50
C LEU A 376 -0.42 -8.95 -19.98
N ARG A 377 0.55 -8.95 -20.91
CA ARG A 377 0.29 -8.73 -22.35
C ARG A 377 -0.76 -9.67 -22.93
N GLY A 378 -0.72 -10.95 -22.57
CA GLY A 378 -1.69 -11.95 -23.04
C GLY A 378 -3.12 -11.69 -22.55
N THR A 379 -3.26 -11.01 -21.42
CA THR A 379 -4.55 -10.76 -20.75
C THR A 379 -5.04 -9.32 -20.95
N ALA A 380 -4.23 -8.45 -21.55
CA ALA A 380 -4.55 -7.05 -21.81
C ALA A 380 -5.90 -6.82 -22.49
N PRO A 381 -6.34 -7.61 -23.51
CA PRO A 381 -7.65 -7.42 -24.12
C PRO A 381 -8.80 -7.58 -23.12
N LEU A 382 -8.73 -8.58 -22.24
CA LEU A 382 -9.74 -8.82 -21.21
C LEU A 382 -9.72 -7.70 -20.16
N LEU A 383 -8.53 -7.29 -19.70
CA LEU A 383 -8.38 -6.22 -18.72
C LEU A 383 -9.00 -4.92 -19.25
N ARG A 384 -8.67 -4.51 -20.47
CA ARG A 384 -9.25 -3.32 -21.13
C ARG A 384 -10.76 -3.42 -21.30
N ALA A 385 -11.27 -4.59 -21.71
CA ALA A 385 -12.70 -4.81 -21.89
C ALA A 385 -13.52 -4.75 -20.58
N ARG A 386 -12.87 -4.87 -19.41
CA ARG A 386 -13.51 -4.81 -18.09
C ARG A 386 -13.17 -3.54 -17.30
N ALA A 387 -12.24 -2.72 -17.79
CA ALA A 387 -11.67 -1.58 -17.10
C ALA A 387 -12.73 -0.53 -16.73
N ALA A 388 -13.58 -0.13 -17.69
CA ALA A 388 -14.63 0.85 -17.44
C ALA A 388 -15.65 0.35 -16.40
N SER A 389 -16.17 -0.86 -16.59
CA SER A 389 -17.13 -1.48 -15.66
C SER A 389 -16.56 -1.64 -14.24
N PHE A 390 -15.25 -1.86 -14.11
CA PHE A 390 -14.60 -1.90 -12.79
C PHE A 390 -14.83 -0.59 -12.03
N GLY A 391 -14.56 0.55 -12.67
CA GLY A 391 -14.76 1.86 -12.06
C GLY A 391 -16.23 2.19 -11.84
N GLU A 392 -17.06 1.94 -12.85
CA GLU A 392 -18.50 2.20 -12.80
C GLU A 392 -19.20 1.44 -11.66
N GLY A 393 -18.86 0.16 -11.47
CA GLY A 393 -19.43 -0.66 -10.39
C GLY A 393 -19.14 -0.08 -9.00
N LEU A 394 -17.91 0.41 -8.77
CA LEU A 394 -17.56 1.07 -7.52
C LEU A 394 -18.33 2.39 -7.33
N GLN A 395 -18.51 3.16 -8.42
CA GLN A 395 -19.23 4.43 -8.37
C GLN A 395 -20.73 4.26 -8.14
N LEU A 396 -21.35 3.26 -8.76
CA LEU A 396 -22.76 2.92 -8.52
C LEU A 396 -23.00 2.56 -7.05
N VAL A 397 -22.09 1.81 -6.42
CA VAL A 397 -22.19 1.54 -4.98
C VAL A 397 -22.08 2.81 -4.16
N ASN A 398 -21.19 3.75 -4.52
CA ASN A 398 -21.10 5.04 -3.83
C ASN A 398 -22.38 5.86 -3.97
N ILE A 399 -22.91 6.01 -5.19
CA ILE A 399 -24.18 6.71 -5.47
C ILE A 399 -25.32 6.11 -4.66
N LEU A 400 -25.43 4.78 -4.62
CA LEU A 400 -26.43 4.10 -3.80
C LEU A 400 -26.22 4.40 -2.30
N LYS A 401 -24.98 4.30 -1.82
CA LYS A 401 -24.62 4.45 -0.41
C LYS A 401 -24.83 5.88 0.12
N ASP A 402 -24.53 6.89 -0.70
CA ASP A 402 -24.48 8.31 -0.32
C ASP A 402 -25.71 9.11 -0.78
N SER A 403 -26.69 8.48 -1.46
CA SER A 403 -27.84 9.15 -2.10
C SER A 403 -28.63 10.14 -1.24
N LEU A 404 -28.76 9.90 0.06
CA LEU A 404 -29.47 10.83 0.96
C LEU A 404 -28.65 12.09 1.27
N ALA A 405 -27.32 11.93 1.43
CA ALA A 405 -26.42 13.05 1.66
C ALA A 405 -26.29 13.88 0.37
N ASP A 406 -26.15 13.22 -0.79
CA ASP A 406 -26.08 13.90 -2.08
C ASP A 406 -27.33 14.74 -2.37
N ALA A 407 -28.52 14.20 -2.08
CA ALA A 407 -29.77 14.93 -2.25
C ALA A 407 -29.83 16.19 -1.36
N SER A 408 -29.31 16.12 -0.13
CA SER A 408 -29.23 17.28 0.76
C SER A 408 -28.26 18.38 0.28
N GLU A 409 -27.33 18.03 -0.61
CA GLU A 409 -26.38 18.94 -1.24
C GLU A 409 -26.81 19.35 -2.66
N GLY A 410 -28.07 19.04 -3.04
CA GLY A 410 -28.64 19.41 -4.35
C GLY A 410 -28.24 18.49 -5.49
N ARG A 411 -27.75 17.27 -5.22
CA ARG A 411 -27.31 16.31 -6.24
C ARG A 411 -28.18 15.06 -6.21
N THR A 412 -28.89 14.81 -7.31
CA THR A 412 -29.75 13.64 -7.48
C THR A 412 -29.25 12.79 -8.64
N TYR A 413 -28.40 11.83 -8.32
CA TYR A 413 -27.83 10.89 -9.31
C TYR A 413 -28.77 9.74 -9.66
N ILE A 414 -29.67 9.34 -8.75
CA ILE A 414 -30.66 8.29 -9.00
C ILE A 414 -31.83 8.93 -9.78
N PRO A 415 -32.07 8.53 -11.05
CA PRO A 415 -33.12 9.15 -11.84
C PRO A 415 -34.51 8.83 -11.27
N PRO A 416 -35.49 9.77 -11.28
CA PRO A 416 -36.79 9.58 -10.66
C PRO A 416 -37.59 8.38 -11.17
N GLY A 417 -37.41 7.99 -12.43
CA GLY A 417 -38.09 6.87 -13.06
C GLY A 417 -37.40 5.50 -12.91
N VAL A 418 -36.22 5.45 -12.29
CA VAL A 418 -35.41 4.23 -12.19
C VAL A 418 -35.53 3.63 -10.79
N LYS A 419 -35.89 2.34 -10.70
CA LYS A 419 -35.97 1.68 -9.40
C LYS A 419 -34.57 1.45 -8.85
N ARG A 420 -34.42 1.68 -7.56
CA ARG A 420 -33.17 1.42 -6.84
C ARG A 420 -32.70 -0.05 -6.93
N SER A 421 -33.63 -1.00 -7.05
CA SER A 421 -33.33 -2.41 -7.30
C SER A 421 -32.55 -2.63 -8.59
N ASP A 422 -32.87 -1.87 -9.63
CA ASP A 422 -32.31 -2.03 -10.96
C ASP A 422 -30.87 -1.50 -10.96
N ILE A 423 -30.63 -0.40 -10.24
CA ILE A 423 -29.28 0.15 -10.00
C ILE A 423 -28.44 -0.82 -9.15
N ILE A 424 -29.04 -1.48 -8.15
CA ILE A 424 -28.33 -2.51 -7.36
C ILE A 424 -27.91 -3.69 -8.24
N GLU A 425 -28.77 -4.19 -9.12
CA GLU A 425 -28.42 -5.30 -10.00
C GLU A 425 -27.39 -4.90 -11.07
N LEU A 426 -27.48 -3.67 -11.59
CA LEU A 426 -26.45 -3.09 -12.45
C LEU A 426 -25.09 -3.02 -11.73
N ALA A 427 -25.06 -2.49 -10.49
CA ALA A 427 -23.84 -2.43 -9.69
C ALA A 427 -23.26 -3.82 -9.43
N ARG A 428 -24.10 -4.84 -9.21
CA ARG A 428 -23.65 -6.23 -9.04
C ARG A 428 -23.04 -6.79 -10.32
N THR A 429 -23.65 -6.54 -11.47
CA THR A 429 -23.13 -6.95 -12.78
C THR A 429 -21.76 -6.34 -13.07
N ASP A 430 -21.59 -5.04 -12.78
CA ASP A 430 -20.31 -4.35 -12.94
C ASP A 430 -19.25 -4.87 -11.94
N LEU A 431 -19.62 -5.18 -10.70
CA LEU A 431 -18.71 -5.77 -9.71
C LEU A 431 -18.33 -7.22 -10.04
N GLU A 432 -19.18 -7.96 -10.75
CA GLU A 432 -18.81 -9.26 -11.34
C GLU A 432 -17.75 -9.08 -12.42
N SER A 433 -17.91 -8.10 -13.32
CA SER A 433 -16.89 -7.70 -14.29
C SER A 433 -15.58 -7.28 -13.61
N ALA A 434 -15.66 -6.54 -12.49
CA ALA A 434 -14.50 -6.17 -11.68
C ALA A 434 -13.83 -7.38 -11.01
N THR A 435 -14.62 -8.39 -10.64
CA THR A 435 -14.12 -9.66 -10.11
C THR A 435 -13.39 -10.45 -11.19
N GLU A 436 -13.95 -10.56 -12.41
CA GLU A 436 -13.27 -11.17 -13.56
C GLU A 436 -11.93 -10.48 -13.85
N TYR A 437 -11.92 -9.14 -13.88
CA TYR A 437 -10.70 -8.35 -14.04
C TYR A 437 -9.64 -8.69 -12.98
N THR A 438 -10.04 -8.75 -11.71
CA THR A 438 -9.13 -9.06 -10.60
C THR A 438 -8.59 -10.48 -10.66
N LEU A 439 -9.44 -11.45 -11.01
CA LEU A 439 -9.03 -12.85 -11.18
C LEU A 439 -8.09 -13.01 -12.37
N ALA A 440 -8.31 -12.26 -13.45
CA ALA A 440 -7.43 -12.23 -14.61
C ALA A 440 -6.04 -11.67 -14.27
N LEU A 441 -5.96 -10.62 -13.45
CA LEU A 441 -4.67 -10.12 -12.92
C LEU A 441 -3.95 -11.22 -12.12
N HIS A 442 -4.69 -11.92 -11.25
CA HIS A 442 -4.14 -13.01 -10.42
C HIS A 442 -3.63 -14.17 -11.27
N SER A 443 -4.44 -14.70 -12.20
CA SER A 443 -4.07 -15.84 -13.03
C SER A 443 -2.91 -15.55 -13.99
N SER A 444 -2.68 -14.28 -14.31
CA SER A 444 -1.62 -13.83 -15.22
C SER A 444 -0.34 -13.44 -14.50
N GLY A 445 -0.23 -13.67 -13.19
CA GLY A 445 0.98 -13.40 -12.42
C GLY A 445 1.27 -11.90 -12.22
N ALA A 446 0.23 -11.06 -12.08
CA ALA A 446 0.42 -9.68 -11.64
C ALA A 446 1.13 -9.62 -10.28
N PRO A 447 1.91 -8.57 -9.98
CA PRO A 447 2.44 -8.34 -8.64
C PRO A 447 1.33 -8.40 -7.57
N SER A 448 1.63 -9.04 -6.44
CA SER A 448 0.68 -9.22 -5.33
C SER A 448 0.03 -7.91 -4.87
N GLY A 449 0.80 -6.82 -4.87
CA GLY A 449 0.30 -5.48 -4.56
C GLY A 449 -0.79 -4.97 -5.50
N ILE A 450 -0.65 -5.21 -6.81
CA ILE A 450 -1.66 -4.85 -7.83
C ILE A 450 -2.92 -5.69 -7.65
N ILE A 451 -2.77 -7.00 -7.39
CA ILE A 451 -3.90 -7.90 -7.13
C ILE A 451 -4.67 -7.45 -5.89
N SER A 452 -3.98 -7.18 -4.78
CA SER A 452 -4.63 -6.70 -3.55
C SER A 452 -5.28 -5.33 -3.71
N PHE A 453 -4.63 -4.41 -4.44
CA PHE A 453 -5.18 -3.10 -4.78
C PHE A 453 -6.50 -3.21 -5.55
N ALA A 454 -6.58 -4.09 -6.56
CA ALA A 454 -7.80 -4.31 -7.33
C ALA A 454 -8.88 -5.05 -6.52
N ALA A 455 -8.51 -6.06 -5.73
CA ALA A 455 -9.46 -6.89 -5.01
C ALA A 455 -10.17 -6.15 -3.86
N LEU A 456 -9.46 -5.30 -3.11
CA LEU A 456 -9.97 -4.72 -1.88
C LEU A 456 -11.18 -3.78 -2.10
N PRO A 457 -11.17 -2.81 -3.04
CA PRO A 457 -12.34 -1.98 -3.33
C PRO A 457 -13.56 -2.81 -3.74
N VAL A 458 -13.37 -3.84 -4.56
CA VAL A 458 -14.46 -4.73 -5.02
C VAL A 458 -15.10 -5.47 -3.85
N ALA A 459 -14.29 -6.08 -2.98
CA ALA A 459 -14.82 -6.79 -1.81
C ALA A 459 -15.56 -5.87 -0.84
N LEU A 460 -15.07 -4.64 -0.64
CA LEU A 460 -15.74 -3.64 0.19
C LEU A 460 -17.06 -3.17 -0.45
N ALA A 461 -17.10 -3.00 -1.77
CA ALA A 461 -18.29 -2.62 -2.50
C ALA A 461 -19.37 -3.72 -2.44
N VAL A 462 -19.01 -4.98 -2.67
CA VAL A 462 -19.90 -6.14 -2.52
C VAL A 462 -20.45 -6.23 -1.10
N ALA A 463 -19.59 -6.14 -0.09
CA ALA A 463 -20.02 -6.17 1.31
C ALA A 463 -20.95 -4.99 1.67
N THR A 464 -20.83 -3.85 0.97
CA THR A 464 -21.71 -2.69 1.17
C THR A 464 -23.09 -2.99 0.61
N LEU A 465 -23.16 -3.51 -0.62
CA LEU A 465 -24.43 -3.91 -1.24
C LEU A 465 -25.16 -4.99 -0.44
N ASP A 466 -24.46 -6.02 0.03
CA ASP A 466 -25.07 -7.07 0.85
C ASP A 466 -25.63 -6.53 2.17
N LYS A 467 -24.93 -5.56 2.79
CA LYS A 467 -25.39 -4.91 4.01
C LYS A 467 -26.62 -4.05 3.77
N MET A 468 -26.65 -3.32 2.65
CA MET A 468 -27.81 -2.52 2.24
C MET A 468 -29.03 -3.41 2.00
N ALA A 469 -28.86 -4.57 1.37
CA ALA A 469 -29.94 -5.52 1.12
C ALA A 469 -30.51 -6.16 2.40
N THR A 470 -29.69 -6.33 3.44
CA THR A 470 -30.06 -7.06 4.67
C THR A 470 -30.52 -6.18 5.82
N SER A 471 -30.03 -4.93 5.89
CA SER A 471 -30.22 -4.08 7.07
C SER A 471 -30.53 -2.62 6.75
N ASN A 472 -30.69 -2.26 5.46
CA ASN A 472 -30.76 -0.89 4.96
C ASN A 472 -29.59 0.02 5.39
N ALA A 473 -28.57 -0.52 6.05
CA ALA A 473 -27.41 0.22 6.51
C ALA A 473 -26.37 0.35 5.39
N THR A 474 -25.94 1.59 5.14
CA THR A 474 -25.02 1.92 4.04
C THR A 474 -23.55 1.87 4.44
N LYS A 475 -23.22 1.83 5.74
CA LYS A 475 -21.84 1.87 6.25
C LYS A 475 -21.37 0.53 6.80
N ILE A 476 -20.23 0.04 6.30
CA ILE A 476 -19.52 -1.12 6.86
C ILE A 476 -18.75 -0.71 8.14
N ALA A 477 -18.76 -1.58 9.15
CA ALA A 477 -18.04 -1.34 10.39
C ALA A 477 -16.52 -1.55 10.22
N ARG A 478 -15.70 -0.78 10.96
CA ARG A 478 -14.23 -0.88 10.90
C ARG A 478 -13.69 -2.31 11.10
N PRO A 479 -14.19 -3.14 12.05
CA PRO A 479 -13.74 -4.53 12.19
C PRO A 479 -14.01 -5.38 10.95
N THR A 480 -15.12 -5.14 10.25
CA THR A 480 -15.46 -5.83 9.01
C THR A 480 -14.50 -5.45 7.88
N VAL A 481 -14.16 -4.16 7.76
CA VAL A 481 -13.13 -3.68 6.82
C VAL A 481 -11.79 -4.38 7.09
N PHE A 482 -11.32 -4.37 8.34
CA PHE A 482 -10.07 -5.03 8.72
C PHE A 482 -10.07 -6.53 8.39
N ARG A 483 -11.18 -7.22 8.65
CA ARG A 483 -11.33 -8.65 8.32
C ARG A 483 -11.23 -8.90 6.82
N ILE A 484 -11.91 -8.11 6.00
CA ILE A 484 -11.87 -8.22 4.52
C ILE A 484 -10.44 -7.97 4.02
N THR A 485 -9.79 -6.90 4.46
CA THR A 485 -8.40 -6.57 4.10
C THR A 485 -7.44 -7.70 4.46
N ARG A 486 -7.54 -8.25 5.69
CA ARG A 486 -6.71 -9.37 6.13
C ARG A 486 -6.94 -10.63 5.30
N GLN A 487 -8.19 -10.92 4.95
CA GLN A 487 -8.54 -12.11 4.16
C GLN A 487 -7.98 -12.02 2.73
N ILE A 488 -8.11 -10.87 2.07
CA ILE A 488 -7.55 -10.64 0.73
C ILE A 488 -6.03 -10.80 0.77
N ASN A 489 -5.36 -10.08 1.66
CA ASN A 489 -3.90 -10.12 1.76
C ASN A 489 -3.38 -11.54 2.07
N LYS A 490 -4.09 -12.29 2.91
CA LYS A 490 -3.76 -13.68 3.21
C LYS A 490 -3.95 -14.61 2.00
N SER A 491 -4.99 -14.41 1.22
CA SER A 491 -5.26 -15.22 0.02
C SER A 491 -4.20 -14.96 -1.04
N VAL A 492 -3.92 -13.69 -1.34
CA VAL A 492 -2.87 -13.28 -2.28
C VAL A 492 -1.49 -13.79 -1.85
N ALA A 493 -1.14 -13.69 -0.56
CA ALA A 493 0.13 -14.20 -0.03
C ALA A 493 0.30 -15.72 -0.17
N ARG A 494 -0.80 -16.47 -0.29
CA ARG A 494 -0.82 -17.92 -0.52
C ARG A 494 -0.91 -18.31 -1.99
N GLY A 495 -0.99 -17.32 -2.90
CA GLY A 495 -1.27 -17.57 -4.32
C GLY A 495 -2.71 -18.00 -4.59
N GLU A 496 -3.62 -17.88 -3.62
CA GLU A 496 -5.03 -18.22 -3.78
C GLU A 496 -5.82 -17.04 -4.42
N PRO A 497 -6.90 -17.31 -5.17
CA PRO A 497 -7.76 -16.25 -5.71
C PRO A 497 -8.30 -15.33 -4.62
N PRO A 498 -8.16 -13.99 -4.72
CA PRO A 498 -8.54 -13.05 -3.67
C PRO A 498 -10.06 -12.82 -3.58
N LEU A 499 -10.78 -13.10 -4.66
CA LEU A 499 -12.22 -12.93 -4.81
C LEU A 499 -12.85 -14.22 -5.35
N ARG A 500 -14.17 -14.34 -5.29
CA ARG A 500 -14.92 -15.47 -5.83
C ARG A 500 -16.07 -14.98 -6.72
N PRO A 501 -16.34 -15.63 -7.88
CA PRO A 501 -17.48 -15.30 -8.72
C PRO A 501 -18.82 -15.51 -7.99
N ARG A 502 -19.84 -14.72 -8.34
CA ARG A 502 -21.18 -14.79 -7.73
C ARG A 502 -21.86 -16.16 -7.93
N SER A 503 -21.61 -16.83 -9.05
CA SER A 503 -22.13 -18.18 -9.34
C SER A 503 -21.69 -19.22 -8.29
N GLN A 504 -20.47 -19.08 -7.74
CA GLN A 504 -19.97 -19.97 -6.71
C GLN A 504 -20.46 -19.60 -5.31
N THR A 505 -20.68 -18.31 -5.01
CA THR A 505 -21.20 -17.87 -3.70
C THR A 505 -22.67 -18.19 -3.51
N GLN A 506 -23.50 -18.09 -4.55
CA GLN A 506 -24.91 -18.53 -4.49
C GLN A 506 -25.06 -20.05 -4.30
N SER A 507 -24.19 -20.86 -4.91
CA SER A 507 -24.18 -22.32 -4.71
C SER A 507 -23.86 -22.73 -3.26
N GLY A 508 -22.97 -21.98 -2.59
CA GLY A 508 -22.62 -22.18 -1.18
C GLY A 508 -23.75 -21.81 -0.22
N PHE A 509 -24.46 -20.71 -0.48
CA PHE A 509 -25.63 -20.30 0.29
C PHE A 509 -26.83 -21.23 0.06
N ALA A 510 -27.02 -21.75 -1.16
CA ALA A 510 -28.02 -22.77 -1.47
C ALA A 510 -27.72 -24.10 -0.77
N ARG A 511 -26.45 -24.54 -0.75
CA ARG A 511 -26.02 -25.72 0.02
C ARG A 511 -26.23 -25.53 1.52
N MET A 512 -25.88 -24.38 2.09
CA MET A 512 -26.15 -24.07 3.50
C MET A 512 -27.64 -24.07 3.82
N ARG A 513 -28.49 -23.48 2.97
CA ARG A 513 -29.95 -23.55 3.15
C ARG A 513 -30.49 -24.98 3.07
N SER A 514 -29.93 -25.84 2.22
CA SER A 514 -30.33 -27.25 2.18
C SER A 514 -30.00 -28.00 3.47
N ILE A 515 -28.83 -27.74 4.06
CA ILE A 515 -28.36 -28.34 5.33
C ILE A 515 -29.25 -27.92 6.51
N PHE A 516 -29.75 -26.68 6.52
CA PHE A 516 -30.68 -26.19 7.53
C PHE A 516 -32.16 -26.48 7.22
N SER A 517 -32.49 -27.07 6.06
CA SER A 517 -33.86 -27.49 5.72
C SER A 517 -34.15 -28.96 5.99
N THR A 518 -33.12 -29.77 6.26
CA THR A 518 -33.23 -31.21 6.59
C THR A 518 -33.40 -31.50 8.10
N THR A 519 -33.69 -30.48 8.91
CA THR A 519 -34.04 -30.64 10.33
C THR A 519 -35.40 -29.99 10.63
N ARG A 520 -36.45 -30.61 10.08
CA ARG A 520 -37.81 -30.51 10.62
C ARG A 520 -38.44 -31.88 10.70
#